data_AF-A0A5C6LS82-F1
#
_entry.id   AF-A0A5C6LS82-F1
#
_cell.length_a   1.000
_cell.length_b   1.000
_cell.length_c   1.000
_cell.angle_alpha   90.00
_cell.angle_beta   90.00
_cell.angle_gamma   90.00
#
_symmetry.space_group_name_H-M   'P 1'
#
loop_
_entity.id
_entity.type
_entity.pdbx_description
1 polymer ?
#
loop_
_entity_poly.entity_id
_entity_poly.type
_entity_poly.pdbx_seq_one_letter_code
_entity_poly.pdbx_strand_id
1 'polypeptide(L)'
;MIPNDLHVCLEFFSLFVDPCKMEFCWDNGSWLFTVTLEDSAGNDKRSWTVRTADTQSVHELIELCRTVVTAARKDDRIILDGIGLTCSIMENSVQKVHDYCCPEEGHPEWRFAEAFVVQVQKLIRDQELANYIELLGGVFGRFPAKIFDETPRRLRIYGMLTIACYEELSALIEKVAGEQALVLDLTNLQGMGTVLYEQFEPLKLIRDLKIMVSADNKYALQQVKEIGFNAEQVMVVGR
;
A
#
# COMPACT_ATOMS: atom_id res chain seq x y z
N MET A 1 -4.71 -25.39 17.58
CA MET A 1 -6.04 -24.80 17.34
C MET A 1 -5.83 -23.29 17.27
N ILE A 2 -6.09 -22.68 16.13
CA ILE A 2 -6.03 -21.22 16.00
C ILE A 2 -7.29 -20.68 16.72
N PRO A 3 -7.18 -19.69 17.62
CA PRO A 3 -8.37 -19.15 18.30
C PRO A 3 -9.35 -18.62 17.26
N ASN A 4 -10.63 -19.00 17.35
CA ASN A 4 -11.70 -18.56 16.45
C ASN A 4 -12.18 -17.12 16.73
N ASP A 5 -11.46 -16.39 17.59
CA ASP A 5 -12.00 -15.26 18.32
C ASP A 5 -11.07 -14.03 18.24
N LEU A 6 -10.39 -13.88 17.09
CA LEU A 6 -9.67 -12.65 16.74
C LEU A 6 -10.59 -11.79 15.87
N HIS A 7 -10.73 -10.52 16.24
CA HIS A 7 -11.34 -9.50 15.41
C HIS A 7 -10.41 -8.27 15.38
N VAL A 8 -9.96 -7.92 14.19
CA VAL A 8 -9.11 -6.74 13.98
C VAL A 8 -9.81 -5.81 13.01
N CYS A 9 -9.76 -4.52 13.33
CA CYS A 9 -10.16 -3.44 12.45
C CYS A 9 -9.04 -2.42 12.33
N LEU A 10 -8.67 -2.08 11.09
CA LEU A 10 -7.72 -1.03 10.73
C LEU A 10 -8.48 0.02 9.95
N GLU A 11 -8.53 1.24 10.46
CA GLU A 11 -9.17 2.37 9.81
C GLU A 11 -8.09 3.34 9.33
N PHE A 12 -8.07 3.60 8.04
CA PHE A 12 -7.17 4.57 7.42
C PHE A 12 -7.95 5.87 7.23
N PHE A 13 -7.51 6.90 7.95
CA PHE A 13 -8.04 8.24 7.82
C PHE A 13 -6.97 9.06 7.13
N SER A 14 -7.04 9.19 5.80
CA SER A 14 -6.05 10.00 5.09
C SER A 14 -6.64 11.25 4.48
N LEU A 15 -5.90 12.36 4.56
CA LEU A 15 -6.20 13.55 3.75
C LEU A 15 -5.88 13.34 2.25
N PHE A 16 -5.12 12.29 1.91
CA PHE A 16 -4.58 12.07 0.55
C PHE A 16 -5.14 10.84 -0.16
N VAL A 17 -5.85 9.96 0.55
CA VAL A 17 -6.57 8.81 -0.04
C VAL A 17 -7.97 8.70 0.57
N ASP A 18 -8.92 8.15 -0.19
CA ASP A 18 -10.28 7.85 0.31
C ASP A 18 -10.17 7.07 1.64
N PRO A 19 -10.98 7.38 2.67
CA PRO A 19 -10.97 6.62 3.91
C PRO A 19 -11.24 5.14 3.66
N CYS A 20 -10.60 4.28 4.45
CA CYS A 20 -10.71 2.84 4.27
C CYS A 20 -10.75 2.13 5.60
N LYS A 21 -11.69 1.20 5.70
CA LYS A 21 -11.75 0.23 6.79
C LYS A 21 -11.27 -1.12 6.29
N MET A 22 -10.31 -1.73 6.99
CA MET A 22 -9.90 -3.10 6.76
C MET A 22 -10.18 -3.95 7.98
N GLU A 23 -10.91 -5.05 7.78
CA GLU A 23 -11.31 -5.96 8.85
C GLU A 23 -10.70 -7.33 8.61
N PHE A 24 -10.30 -7.98 9.70
CA PHE A 24 -9.88 -9.37 9.70
C PHE A 24 -10.57 -10.13 10.81
N CYS A 25 -11.32 -11.15 10.43
CA CYS A 25 -12.12 -11.92 11.36
C CYS A 25 -12.26 -13.38 10.91
N TRP A 26 -12.62 -14.24 11.86
CA TRP A 26 -13.06 -15.59 11.56
C TRP A 26 -14.56 -15.60 11.31
N ASP A 27 -14.98 -16.08 10.14
CA ASP A 27 -16.39 -16.27 9.81
C ASP A 27 -16.61 -17.58 9.06
N ASN A 28 -17.63 -18.32 9.48
CA ASN A 28 -18.12 -19.54 8.84
C ASN A 28 -17.02 -20.54 8.41
N GLY A 29 -16.05 -20.78 9.31
CA GLY A 29 -15.01 -21.78 9.09
C GLY A 29 -13.80 -21.29 8.28
N SER A 30 -13.68 -19.98 8.04
CA SER A 30 -12.53 -19.41 7.33
C SER A 30 -12.16 -18.02 7.84
N TRP A 31 -10.91 -17.63 7.67
CA TRP A 31 -10.47 -16.27 7.92
C TRP A 31 -10.80 -15.37 6.73
N LEU A 32 -11.42 -14.23 7.02
CA LEU A 32 -11.83 -13.21 6.05
C LEU A 32 -11.00 -11.95 6.23
N PHE A 33 -10.47 -11.42 5.13
CA PHE A 33 -10.04 -10.04 5.02
C PHE A 33 -11.10 -9.26 4.27
N THR A 34 -11.67 -8.24 4.89
CA THR A 34 -12.59 -7.31 4.25
C THR A 34 -11.90 -5.96 4.12
N VAL A 35 -11.97 -5.33 2.96
CA VAL A 35 -11.53 -3.96 2.73
C VAL A 35 -12.72 -3.18 2.23
N THR A 36 -13.09 -2.11 2.92
CA THR A 36 -14.21 -1.23 2.60
C THR A 36 -13.68 0.17 2.41
N LEU A 37 -13.91 0.74 1.23
CA LEU A 37 -13.69 2.16 0.95
C LEU A 37 -14.94 2.94 1.32
N GLU A 38 -14.73 4.05 2.00
CA GLU A 38 -15.79 4.95 2.41
C GLU A 38 -15.76 6.23 1.56
N ASP A 39 -16.92 6.83 1.34
CA ASP A 39 -17.00 8.19 0.81
C ASP A 39 -16.68 9.23 1.90
N SER A 40 -16.61 10.51 1.52
CA SER A 40 -16.33 11.61 2.46
C SER A 40 -17.40 11.80 3.55
N ALA A 41 -18.55 11.12 3.45
CA ALA A 41 -19.62 11.13 4.43
C ALA A 41 -19.63 9.87 5.31
N GLY A 42 -18.67 8.95 5.12
CA GLY A 42 -18.56 7.70 5.87
C GLY A 42 -19.49 6.59 5.39
N ASN A 43 -20.05 6.68 4.17
CA ASN A 43 -20.83 5.59 3.60
C ASN A 43 -19.94 4.63 2.83
N ASP A 44 -20.24 3.33 2.92
CA ASP A 44 -19.62 2.30 2.11
C ASP A 44 -19.77 2.62 0.61
N LYS A 45 -18.67 3.00 -0.02
CA LYS A 45 -18.59 3.23 -1.46
C LYS A 45 -18.37 1.91 -2.18
N ARG A 46 -17.51 1.06 -1.63
CA ARG A 46 -17.17 -0.26 -2.19
C ARG A 46 -16.56 -1.15 -1.12
N SER A 47 -16.82 -2.46 -1.21
CA SER A 47 -16.23 -3.44 -0.30
C SER A 47 -15.75 -4.68 -1.07
N TRP A 48 -14.64 -5.25 -0.60
CA TRP A 48 -14.06 -6.49 -1.10
C TRP A 48 -13.80 -7.42 0.07
N THR A 49 -14.23 -8.67 -0.04
CA THR A 49 -13.96 -9.70 0.96
C THR A 49 -13.17 -10.84 0.32
N VAL A 50 -12.04 -11.19 0.92
CA VAL A 50 -11.17 -12.27 0.47
C VAL A 50 -10.98 -13.29 1.59
N ARG A 51 -11.19 -14.57 1.24
CA ARG A 51 -10.92 -15.70 2.13
C ARG A 51 -9.45 -16.09 2.04
N THR A 52 -8.81 -16.33 3.18
CA THR A 52 -7.46 -16.92 3.20
C THR A 52 -7.48 -18.32 3.79
N ALA A 53 -6.71 -19.21 3.16
CA ALA A 53 -6.37 -20.53 3.70
C ALA A 53 -4.92 -20.59 4.21
N ASP A 54 -4.17 -19.48 4.14
CA ASP A 54 -2.80 -19.40 4.62
C ASP A 54 -2.78 -19.31 6.15
N THR A 55 -2.76 -20.48 6.78
CA THR A 55 -2.77 -20.60 8.25
C THR A 55 -1.52 -20.02 8.92
N GLN A 56 -0.38 -19.97 8.21
CA GLN A 56 0.86 -19.46 8.78
C GLN A 56 0.79 -17.93 8.91
N SER A 57 0.45 -17.25 7.81
CA SER A 57 0.28 -15.79 7.82
C SER A 57 -0.77 -15.33 8.82
N VAL A 58 -1.87 -16.08 8.95
CA VAL A 58 -2.90 -15.82 9.96
C VAL A 58 -2.34 -15.96 11.38
N HIS A 59 -1.57 -17.01 11.65
CA HIS A 59 -0.98 -17.22 12.96
C HIS A 59 -0.03 -16.07 13.35
N GLU A 60 0.80 -15.60 12.42
CA GLU A 60 1.68 -14.45 12.61
C GLU A 60 0.90 -13.18 12.97
N LEU A 61 -0.21 -12.90 12.28
CA LEU A 61 -1.09 -11.76 12.61
C LEU A 61 -1.70 -11.89 14.01
N ILE A 62 -2.12 -13.09 14.41
CA ILE A 62 -2.67 -13.32 15.75
C ILE A 62 -1.62 -13.03 16.84
N GLU A 63 -0.38 -13.48 16.66
CA GLU A 63 0.71 -13.20 17.63
C GLU A 63 1.05 -11.71 17.70
N LEU A 64 1.06 -11.02 16.56
CA LEU A 64 1.25 -9.57 16.55
C LEU A 64 0.08 -8.85 17.24
N CYS A 65 -1.17 -9.29 17.00
CA CYS A 65 -2.33 -8.72 17.68
C CYS A 65 -2.25 -8.93 19.20
N ARG A 66 -1.83 -10.12 19.67
CA ARG A 66 -1.57 -10.39 21.09
C ARG A 66 -0.57 -9.41 21.67
N THR A 67 0.50 -9.16 20.93
CA THR A 67 1.53 -8.20 21.34
C THR A 67 0.95 -6.79 21.45
N VAL A 68 0.13 -6.37 20.48
CA VAL A 68 -0.56 -5.07 20.54
C VAL A 68 -1.47 -4.99 21.78
N VAL A 69 -2.42 -5.91 21.95
CA VAL A 69 -3.38 -5.80 23.08
C VAL A 69 -2.75 -5.91 24.47
N THR A 70 -1.51 -6.38 24.58
CA THR A 70 -0.81 -6.54 25.87
C THR A 70 0.25 -5.48 26.14
N ALA A 71 0.95 -5.01 25.10
CA ALA A 71 2.13 -4.15 25.24
C ALA A 71 1.99 -2.79 24.56
N ALA A 72 0.89 -2.54 23.84
CA ALA A 72 0.68 -1.28 23.15
C ALA A 72 0.51 -0.12 24.13
N ARG A 73 0.99 1.04 23.70
CA ARG A 73 0.89 2.28 24.49
C ARG A 73 -0.54 2.79 24.41
N LYS A 74 -1.05 3.40 25.48
CA LYS A 74 -2.28 4.18 25.39
C LYS A 74 -2.00 5.45 24.57
N ASP A 75 -2.84 5.73 23.57
CA ASP A 75 -2.79 6.97 22.80
C ASP A 75 -4.11 7.73 22.94
N ASP A 76 -4.01 8.93 23.52
CA ASP A 76 -5.15 9.81 23.78
C ASP A 76 -5.18 11.00 22.78
N ARG A 77 -4.38 10.96 21.71
CA ARG A 77 -4.32 12.01 20.69
C ARG A 77 -5.59 12.01 19.83
N ILE A 78 -6.08 13.21 19.51
CA ILE A 78 -7.06 13.42 18.43
C ILE A 78 -6.28 13.56 17.14
N ILE A 79 -6.55 12.68 16.17
CA ILE A 79 -5.90 12.68 14.86
C ILE A 79 -6.89 13.07 13.77
N LEU A 80 -6.43 13.89 12.83
CA LEU A 80 -7.19 14.32 11.64
C LEU A 80 -6.72 13.58 10.38
N ASP A 81 -5.57 12.91 10.45
CA ASP A 81 -4.88 12.20 9.39
C ASP A 81 -4.01 11.10 10.03
N GLY A 82 -3.95 9.90 9.43
CA GLY A 82 -3.20 8.74 9.91
C GLY A 82 -3.95 7.41 9.87
N ILE A 83 -3.55 6.50 10.77
CA ILE A 83 -4.11 5.14 10.87
C ILE A 83 -4.74 4.97 12.26
N GLY A 84 -6.02 4.66 12.33
CA GLY A 84 -6.66 4.06 13.50
C GLY A 84 -6.51 2.54 13.46
N LEU A 85 -6.17 1.94 14.61
CA LEU A 85 -6.07 0.50 14.77
C LEU A 85 -6.89 0.09 16.00
N THR A 86 -7.86 -0.79 15.78
CA THR A 86 -8.60 -1.49 16.83
C THR A 86 -8.29 -2.98 16.75
N CYS A 87 -7.58 -3.46 17.77
CA CYS A 87 -7.28 -4.87 17.94
C CYS A 87 -8.18 -5.47 19.03
N SER A 88 -8.92 -6.53 18.70
CA SER A 88 -9.66 -7.30 19.67
C SER A 88 -9.34 -8.79 19.60
N ILE A 89 -9.01 -9.38 20.75
CA ILE A 89 -8.79 -10.82 20.86
C ILE A 89 -9.51 -11.37 22.09
N MET A 90 -10.15 -12.52 21.92
CA MET A 90 -10.63 -13.32 23.05
C MET A 90 -9.50 -14.26 23.52
N GLU A 91 -9.13 -14.13 24.79
CA GLU A 91 -8.22 -15.07 25.44
C GLU A 91 -8.82 -15.56 26.75
N ASN A 92 -8.89 -16.87 26.94
CA ASN A 92 -9.44 -17.48 28.15
C ASN A 92 -10.85 -16.95 28.50
N SER A 93 -11.71 -16.75 27.49
CA SER A 93 -13.06 -16.16 27.62
C SER A 93 -13.10 -14.70 28.08
N VAL A 94 -11.99 -13.97 28.01
CA VAL A 94 -11.90 -12.54 28.31
C VAL A 94 -11.58 -11.76 27.04
N GLN A 95 -12.38 -10.74 26.73
CA GLN A 95 -12.11 -9.87 25.58
C GLN A 95 -11.06 -8.85 25.97
N LYS A 96 -9.98 -8.81 25.22
CA LYS A 96 -9.02 -7.72 25.26
C LYS A 96 -9.26 -6.86 24.03
N VAL A 97 -9.40 -5.56 24.24
CA VAL A 97 -9.55 -4.56 23.17
C VAL A 97 -8.48 -3.51 23.37
N HIS A 98 -7.84 -3.10 22.28
CA HIS A 98 -6.89 -2.01 22.28
C HIS A 98 -7.12 -1.14 21.06
N ASP A 99 -7.30 0.15 21.30
CA ASP A 99 -7.47 1.18 20.28
C ASP A 99 -6.23 2.06 20.24
N TYR A 100 -5.73 2.33 19.04
CA TYR A 100 -4.52 3.12 18.84
C TYR A 100 -4.63 3.99 17.59
N CYS A 101 -3.94 5.13 17.60
CA CYS A 101 -3.94 6.12 16.54
C CYS A 101 -2.50 6.42 16.08
N CYS A 102 -2.28 6.50 14.77
CA CYS A 102 -0.97 6.78 14.15
C CYS A 102 0.17 5.90 14.70
N PRO A 103 0.18 4.59 14.39
CA PRO A 103 1.28 3.71 14.73
C PRO A 103 2.64 4.29 14.31
N GLU A 104 3.65 4.16 15.17
CA GLU A 104 4.99 4.70 14.94
C GLU A 104 5.95 3.57 14.55
N GLU A 105 6.83 3.83 13.58
CA GLU A 105 7.79 2.83 13.11
C GLU A 105 8.59 2.20 14.26
N GLY A 106 8.72 0.88 14.22
CA GLY A 106 9.43 0.10 15.24
C GLY A 106 8.56 -0.36 16.42
N HIS A 107 7.37 0.20 16.62
CA HIS A 107 6.43 -0.19 17.68
C HIS A 107 5.48 -1.35 17.25
N PRO A 108 4.90 -2.11 18.22
CA PRO A 108 4.04 -3.26 17.92
C PRO A 108 2.85 -2.94 17.01
N GLU A 109 2.21 -1.78 17.21
CA GLU A 109 1.03 -1.33 16.46
C GLU A 109 1.39 -1.11 14.99
N TRP A 110 2.58 -0.56 14.73
CA TRP A 110 3.07 -0.33 13.37
C TRP A 110 3.39 -1.65 12.67
N ARG A 111 4.12 -2.53 13.35
CA ARG A 111 4.46 -3.86 12.81
C ARG A 111 3.20 -4.66 12.49
N PHE A 112 2.18 -4.55 13.35
CA PHE A 112 0.89 -5.18 13.10
C PHE A 112 0.20 -4.59 11.86
N ALA A 113 0.02 -3.27 11.80
CA ALA A 113 -0.63 -2.59 10.67
C ALA A 113 0.10 -2.86 9.34
N GLU A 114 1.43 -2.82 9.35
CA GLU A 114 2.26 -3.11 8.18
C GLU A 114 2.10 -4.59 7.74
N ALA A 115 2.21 -5.54 8.67
CA ALA A 115 2.04 -6.96 8.37
C ALA A 115 0.65 -7.24 7.81
N PHE A 116 -0.38 -6.59 8.37
CA PHE A 116 -1.74 -6.71 7.89
C PHE A 116 -1.88 -6.28 6.43
N VAL A 117 -1.39 -5.08 6.09
CA VAL A 117 -1.45 -4.56 4.71
C VAL A 117 -0.68 -5.46 3.74
N VAL A 118 0.49 -6.01 4.14
CA VAL A 118 1.21 -7.02 3.34
C VAL A 118 0.35 -8.24 3.05
N GLN A 119 -0.36 -8.75 4.05
CA GLN A 119 -1.18 -9.94 3.88
C GLN A 119 -2.36 -9.67 2.95
N VAL A 120 -3.02 -8.52 3.11
CA VAL A 120 -4.05 -8.06 2.18
C VAL A 120 -3.47 -7.99 0.75
N GLN A 121 -2.30 -7.36 0.55
CA GLN A 121 -1.64 -7.26 -0.76
C GLN A 121 -1.42 -8.62 -1.46
N LYS A 122 -1.07 -9.67 -0.73
CA LYS A 122 -0.85 -11.02 -1.30
C LYS A 122 -2.14 -11.68 -1.80
N LEU A 123 -3.26 -11.34 -1.15
CA LEU A 123 -4.56 -11.98 -1.37
C LEU A 123 -5.40 -11.29 -2.44
N ILE A 124 -5.15 -10.01 -2.71
CA ILE A 124 -5.90 -9.25 -3.72
C ILE A 124 -5.67 -9.83 -5.11
N ARG A 125 -6.78 -9.94 -5.85
CA ARG A 125 -6.80 -10.21 -7.30
C ARG A 125 -7.49 -9.09 -8.09
N ASP A 126 -8.21 -8.22 -7.40
CA ASP A 126 -8.88 -7.05 -7.99
C ASP A 126 -7.87 -5.92 -8.20
N GLN A 127 -7.79 -5.41 -9.44
CA GLN A 127 -6.80 -4.41 -9.83
C GLN A 127 -7.02 -3.06 -9.13
N GLU A 128 -8.27 -2.69 -8.87
CA GLU A 128 -8.61 -1.42 -8.23
C GLU A 128 -8.24 -1.43 -6.76
N LEU A 129 -8.56 -2.52 -6.06
CA LEU A 129 -8.13 -2.71 -4.68
C LEU A 129 -6.60 -2.79 -4.58
N ALA A 130 -5.93 -3.47 -5.52
CA ALA A 130 -4.48 -3.51 -5.55
C ALA A 130 -3.88 -2.10 -5.68
N ASN A 131 -4.43 -1.28 -6.58
CA ASN A 131 -4.02 0.11 -6.75
C ASN A 131 -4.23 0.94 -5.48
N TYR A 132 -5.37 0.76 -4.80
CA TYR A 132 -5.65 1.48 -3.56
C TYR A 132 -4.66 1.10 -2.45
N ILE A 133 -4.39 -0.19 -2.29
CA ILE A 133 -3.48 -0.70 -1.26
C ILE A 133 -2.02 -0.32 -1.55
N GLU A 134 -1.62 -0.16 -2.82
CA GLU A 134 -0.33 0.42 -3.19
C GLU A 134 -0.19 1.86 -2.66
N LEU A 135 -1.24 2.69 -2.78
CA LEU A 135 -1.23 4.06 -2.27
C LEU A 135 -1.09 4.10 -0.73
N LEU A 136 -1.70 3.14 -0.02
CA LEU A 136 -1.51 3.01 1.42
C LEU A 136 -0.08 2.59 1.82
N GLY A 137 0.67 1.93 0.93
CA GLY A 137 2.06 1.57 1.18
C GLY A 137 2.95 2.78 1.52
N GLY A 138 2.64 3.96 0.98
CA GLY A 138 3.35 5.20 1.30
C GLY A 138 3.20 5.65 2.75
N VAL A 139 2.09 5.29 3.42
CA VAL A 139 1.88 5.58 4.85
C VAL A 139 2.87 4.80 5.71
N PHE A 140 3.29 3.61 5.26
CA PHE A 140 4.23 2.75 5.98
C PHE A 140 5.70 3.06 5.67
N GLY A 141 6.00 4.23 5.10
CA GLY A 141 7.37 4.62 4.75
C GLY A 141 8.03 3.70 3.71
N ARG A 142 7.25 2.85 3.04
CA ARG A 142 7.78 1.96 2.00
C ARG A 142 8.07 2.77 0.76
N PHE A 143 9.26 2.57 0.20
CA PHE A 143 9.60 3.12 -1.10
C PHE A 143 8.50 2.75 -2.11
N PRO A 144 7.81 3.73 -2.74
CA PRO A 144 6.55 3.48 -3.42
C PRO A 144 6.79 3.02 -4.87
N ALA A 145 7.54 1.93 -5.00
CA ALA A 145 7.88 1.33 -6.26
C ALA A 145 8.08 -0.18 -6.15
N LYS A 146 7.84 -0.89 -7.25
CA LYS A 146 7.95 -2.35 -7.35
C LYS A 146 8.43 -2.76 -8.73
N ILE A 147 9.29 -3.78 -8.77
CA ILE A 147 9.67 -4.46 -10.02
C ILE A 147 8.86 -5.76 -10.12
N PHE A 148 8.33 -6.01 -11.31
CA PHE A 148 7.66 -7.24 -11.68
C PHE A 148 8.54 -7.97 -12.70
N ASP A 149 8.85 -9.24 -12.43
CA ASP A 149 9.70 -10.10 -13.26
C ASP A 149 8.99 -10.67 -14.50
N GLU A 150 8.11 -9.88 -15.10
CA GLU A 150 7.47 -10.20 -16.38
C GLU A 150 8.38 -9.87 -17.57
N THR A 151 7.96 -10.21 -18.80
CA THR A 151 8.73 -9.96 -20.02
C THR A 151 7.90 -9.16 -21.02
N PRO A 152 8.27 -7.90 -21.35
CA PRO A 152 9.36 -7.12 -20.75
C PRO A 152 9.13 -6.84 -19.26
N ARG A 153 10.21 -6.61 -18.49
CA ARG A 153 10.07 -6.28 -17.06
C ARG A 153 9.23 -5.03 -16.89
N ARG A 154 8.51 -4.95 -15.76
CA ARG A 154 7.77 -3.75 -15.39
C ARG A 154 8.30 -3.16 -14.11
N LEU A 155 8.71 -1.89 -14.18
CA LEU A 155 8.95 -1.03 -13.03
C LEU A 155 7.68 -0.21 -12.78
N ARG A 156 7.00 -0.44 -11.67
CA ARG A 156 5.85 0.36 -11.25
C ARG A 156 6.26 1.36 -10.18
N ILE A 157 5.86 2.61 -10.32
CA ILE A 157 6.02 3.68 -9.32
C ILE A 157 4.64 4.26 -9.04
N TYR A 158 4.32 4.42 -7.76
CA TYR A 158 3.01 4.89 -7.30
C TYR A 158 3.16 5.96 -6.22
N GLY A 159 2.05 6.58 -5.82
CA GLY A 159 2.04 7.58 -4.75
C GLY A 159 2.85 8.84 -5.07
N MET A 160 3.37 9.49 -4.04
CA MET A 160 4.18 10.71 -4.16
C MET A 160 5.66 10.41 -3.90
N LEU A 161 6.54 10.79 -4.83
CA LEU A 161 7.98 10.70 -4.61
C LEU A 161 8.55 12.04 -4.11
N THR A 162 9.23 12.02 -2.98
CA THR A 162 9.88 13.20 -2.40
C THR A 162 11.40 13.04 -2.41
N ILE A 163 12.13 14.11 -2.06
CA ILE A 163 13.60 14.06 -1.98
C ILE A 163 14.12 12.99 -1.01
N ALA A 164 13.31 12.58 -0.02
CA ALA A 164 13.66 11.49 0.89
C ALA A 164 13.87 10.15 0.16
N CYS A 165 13.27 10.00 -1.02
CA CYS A 165 13.34 8.80 -1.85
C CYS A 165 14.54 8.76 -2.81
N TYR A 166 15.43 9.77 -2.79
CA TYR A 166 16.47 9.94 -3.81
C TYR A 166 17.38 8.70 -3.96
N GLU A 167 17.96 8.24 -2.86
CA GLU A 167 18.90 7.10 -2.85
C GLU A 167 18.21 5.78 -3.26
N GLU A 168 17.01 5.53 -2.74
CA GLU A 168 16.24 4.33 -3.03
C GLU A 168 15.78 4.29 -4.49
N LEU A 169 15.36 5.44 -5.03
CA LEU A 169 15.01 5.58 -6.43
C LEU A 169 16.23 5.34 -7.32
N SER A 170 17.37 5.94 -6.98
CA SER A 170 18.62 5.75 -7.73
C SER A 170 18.99 4.26 -7.81
N ALA A 171 19.04 3.60 -6.66
CA ALA A 171 19.34 2.16 -6.58
C ALA A 171 18.30 1.29 -7.31
N LEU A 172 17.04 1.72 -7.38
CA LEU A 172 16.01 1.00 -8.12
C LEU A 172 16.15 1.16 -9.63
N ILE A 173 16.43 2.38 -10.11
CA ILE A 173 16.65 2.66 -11.53
C ILE A 173 17.87 1.87 -12.04
N GLU A 174 18.96 1.83 -11.28
CA GLU A 174 20.17 1.09 -11.66
C GLU A 174 19.90 -0.39 -11.95
N LYS A 175 18.96 -1.02 -11.23
CA LYS A 175 18.59 -2.43 -11.43
C LYS A 175 17.91 -2.70 -12.76
N VAL A 176 17.31 -1.68 -13.39
CA VAL A 176 16.54 -1.83 -14.63
C VAL A 176 17.12 -1.03 -15.81
N ALA A 177 18.09 -0.15 -15.57
CA ALA A 177 18.69 0.69 -16.60
C ALA A 177 19.40 -0.09 -17.72
N GLY A 178 19.83 -1.33 -17.44
CA GLY A 178 20.48 -2.22 -18.42
C GLY A 178 19.52 -3.07 -19.26
N GLU A 179 18.21 -2.95 -19.05
CA GLU A 179 17.22 -3.75 -19.78
C GLU A 179 17.12 -3.33 -21.26
N GLN A 180 16.86 -4.30 -22.14
CA GLN A 180 16.61 -4.00 -23.56
C GLN A 180 15.19 -3.46 -23.81
N ALA A 181 14.24 -3.88 -22.97
CA ALA A 181 12.84 -3.51 -23.01
C ALA A 181 12.30 -3.38 -21.58
N LEU A 182 11.54 -2.32 -21.30
CA LEU A 182 11.02 -2.00 -19.98
C LEU A 182 9.64 -1.34 -20.08
N VAL A 183 8.72 -1.74 -19.20
CA VAL A 183 7.49 -0.99 -18.94
C VAL A 183 7.68 -0.17 -17.67
N LEU A 184 7.69 1.16 -17.78
CA LEU A 184 7.62 2.09 -16.67
C LEU A 184 6.16 2.44 -16.40
N ASP A 185 5.57 1.85 -15.37
CA ASP A 185 4.16 2.02 -15.01
C ASP A 185 4.01 3.10 -13.94
N LEU A 186 3.54 4.27 -14.36
CA LEU A 186 3.26 5.45 -13.54
C LEU A 186 1.74 5.70 -13.41
N THR A 187 0.91 4.69 -13.65
CA THR A 187 -0.56 4.84 -13.62
C THR A 187 -1.08 5.31 -12.27
N ASN A 188 -0.42 4.93 -11.18
CA ASN A 188 -0.75 5.32 -9.81
C ASN A 188 0.19 6.39 -9.23
N LEU A 189 1.09 6.96 -10.03
CA LEU A 189 1.93 8.07 -9.59
C LEU A 189 1.02 9.28 -9.33
N GLN A 190 1.10 9.87 -8.15
CA GLN A 190 0.42 11.12 -7.79
C GLN A 190 1.29 12.33 -8.18
N GLY A 191 2.60 12.22 -7.99
CA GLY A 191 3.58 13.21 -8.44
C GLY A 191 4.98 12.93 -7.91
N MET A 192 5.93 13.78 -8.28
CA MET A 192 7.29 13.72 -7.75
C MET A 192 7.94 15.11 -7.60
N GLY A 193 8.96 15.25 -6.76
CA GLY A 193 9.80 16.45 -6.74
C GLY A 193 10.68 16.54 -7.99
N THR A 194 10.85 17.75 -8.56
CA THR A 194 11.66 17.98 -9.77
C THR A 194 13.13 17.57 -9.62
N VAL A 195 13.66 17.60 -8.39
CA VAL A 195 15.02 17.12 -8.06
C VAL A 195 15.23 15.64 -8.41
N LEU A 196 14.16 14.85 -8.50
CA LEU A 196 14.22 13.42 -8.81
C LEU A 196 14.27 13.14 -10.32
N TYR A 197 14.05 14.14 -11.18
CA TYR A 197 13.95 13.93 -12.62
C TYR A 197 15.24 13.33 -13.21
N GLU A 198 16.40 13.77 -12.72
CA GLU A 198 17.70 13.27 -13.18
C GLU A 198 17.90 11.77 -12.92
N GLN A 199 17.20 11.20 -11.93
CA GLN A 199 17.28 9.76 -11.64
C GLN A 199 16.72 8.92 -12.79
N PHE A 200 15.87 9.48 -13.65
CA PHE A 200 15.27 8.76 -14.77
C PHE A 200 16.12 8.79 -16.06
N GLU A 201 17.20 9.57 -16.11
CA GLU A 201 18.08 9.66 -17.28
C GLU A 201 18.57 8.29 -17.78
N PRO A 202 19.00 7.33 -16.93
CA PRO A 202 19.46 6.03 -17.38
C PRO A 202 18.39 5.26 -18.18
N LEU A 203 17.10 5.46 -17.87
CA LEU A 203 16.01 4.77 -18.55
C LEU A 203 15.84 5.21 -20.00
N LYS A 204 16.27 6.44 -20.36
CA LYS A 204 16.16 6.95 -21.72
C LYS A 204 17.02 6.17 -22.73
N LEU A 205 18.00 5.41 -22.24
CA LEU A 205 18.87 4.56 -23.05
C LEU A 205 18.21 3.21 -23.41
N ILE A 206 17.08 2.87 -22.78
CA ILE A 206 16.36 1.63 -23.04
C ILE A 206 15.65 1.72 -24.40
N ARG A 207 15.94 0.76 -25.28
CA ARG A 207 15.48 0.78 -26.67
C ARG A 207 13.95 0.64 -26.81
N ASP A 208 13.35 -0.31 -26.09
CA ASP A 208 11.90 -0.54 -26.08
C ASP A 208 11.32 -0.16 -24.72
N LEU A 209 11.39 1.14 -24.41
CA LEU A 209 10.79 1.72 -23.22
C LEU A 209 9.34 2.12 -23.50
N LYS A 210 8.42 1.63 -22.66
CA LYS A 210 7.01 2.03 -22.64
C LYS A 210 6.67 2.65 -21.31
N ILE A 211 6.02 3.81 -21.31
CA ILE A 211 5.69 4.58 -20.11
C ILE A 211 4.18 4.66 -20.02
N MET A 212 3.58 4.07 -18.99
CA MET A 212 2.15 4.11 -18.76
C MET A 212 1.82 5.24 -17.78
N VAL A 213 0.89 6.12 -18.12
CA VAL A 213 0.45 7.21 -17.24
C VAL A 213 -1.07 7.28 -17.26
N SER A 214 -1.69 7.55 -16.10
CA SER A 214 -3.14 7.74 -16.02
C SER A 214 -3.60 8.99 -16.79
N ALA A 215 -4.68 8.85 -17.55
CA ALA A 215 -5.35 9.96 -18.24
C ALA A 215 -5.85 11.05 -17.28
N ASP A 216 -6.21 10.64 -16.07
CA ASP A 216 -6.77 11.52 -15.04
C ASP A 216 -5.68 12.32 -14.31
N ASN A 217 -4.41 11.89 -14.39
CA ASN A 217 -3.30 12.59 -13.75
C ASN A 217 -2.53 13.50 -14.72
N LYS A 218 -3.06 14.71 -14.92
CA LYS A 218 -2.41 15.77 -15.71
C LYS A 218 -1.04 16.18 -15.17
N TYR A 219 -0.83 16.07 -13.86
CA TYR A 219 0.43 16.43 -13.22
C TYR A 219 1.50 15.41 -13.62
N ALA A 220 1.28 14.11 -13.37
CA ALA A 220 2.22 13.05 -13.78
C ALA A 220 2.55 13.09 -15.28
N LEU A 221 1.55 13.35 -16.14
CA LEU A 221 1.76 13.54 -17.58
C LEU A 221 2.71 14.71 -17.90
N GLN A 222 2.58 15.82 -17.17
CA GLN A 222 3.47 16.96 -17.33
C GLN A 222 4.89 16.63 -16.86
N GLN A 223 5.04 15.94 -15.74
CA GLN A 223 6.36 15.56 -15.21
C GLN A 223 7.11 14.60 -16.13
N VAL A 224 6.42 13.61 -16.72
CA VAL A 224 7.01 12.70 -17.72
C VAL A 224 7.56 13.47 -18.94
N LYS A 225 6.88 14.53 -19.37
CA LYS A 225 7.36 15.41 -20.45
C LYS A 225 8.57 16.22 -20.02
N GLU A 226 8.57 16.75 -18.79
CA GLU A 226 9.67 17.55 -18.24
C GLU A 226 10.94 16.72 -18.01
N ILE A 227 10.79 15.45 -17.63
CA ILE A 227 11.91 14.50 -17.59
C ILE A 227 12.53 14.34 -18.98
N GLY A 228 11.78 14.56 -20.06
CA GLY A 228 12.27 14.51 -21.43
C GLY A 228 12.16 13.13 -22.07
N PHE A 229 11.14 12.35 -21.69
CA PHE A 229 10.78 11.13 -22.41
C PHE A 229 10.12 11.44 -23.75
N ASN A 230 10.32 10.58 -24.75
CA ASN A 230 9.72 10.76 -26.07
C ASN A 230 8.22 10.52 -26.00
N ALA A 231 7.42 11.36 -26.68
CA ALA A 231 5.97 11.23 -26.69
C ALA A 231 5.47 9.86 -27.18
N GLU A 232 6.19 9.24 -28.11
CA GLU A 232 5.89 7.90 -28.65
C GLU A 232 6.06 6.78 -27.61
N GLN A 233 6.86 7.01 -26.56
CA GLN A 233 7.05 6.07 -25.45
C GLN A 233 5.88 6.16 -24.45
N VAL A 234 5.10 7.23 -24.45
CA VAL A 234 4.07 7.50 -23.44
C VAL A 234 2.71 6.97 -23.89
N MET A 235 2.18 6.03 -23.12
CA MET A 235 0.85 5.46 -23.26
C MET A 235 -0.06 6.02 -22.18
N VAL A 236 -1.09 6.77 -22.59
CA VAL A 236 -2.11 7.29 -21.69
C VAL A 236 -3.19 6.23 -21.48
N VAL A 237 -3.44 5.87 -20.23
CA VAL A 237 -4.36 4.79 -19.85
C VAL A 237 -5.57 5.39 -19.15
N GLY A 238 -6.78 5.08 -19.63
CA GLY A 238 -8.04 5.39 -18.93
C GLY A 238 -8.34 4.33 -17.86
N ARG A 239 -9.02 4.73 -16.79
CA ARG A 239 -9.56 3.78 -15.80
C ARG A 239 -10.66 2.91 -16.41
#